data_AF-A0A959Y2N3-F1
#
_entry.id   AF-A0A959Y2N3-F1
#
_cell.length_a   1.000
_cell.length_b   1.000
_cell.length_c   1.000
_cell.angle_alpha   90.00
_cell.angle_beta   90.00
_cell.angle_gamma   90.00
#
_symmetry.space_group_name_H-M   'P 1'
#
loop_
_entity.id
_entity.type
_entity.pdbx_description
1 polymer ?
#
loop_
_entity_poly.entity_id
_entity_poly.type
_entity_poly.pdbx_seq_one_letter_code
_entity_poly.pdbx_strand_id
1 'polypeptide(L)'
;MSKTLDAFRKVVKDVRGGTFKPLYLLHGDEGYFIDRIGEEIEAHALQEHERDFNLTVLYGKDSDPDQVRDACLRFPMMAERQLVVLREA
;
A
#
# COMPACT_ATOMS: atom_id res chain seq x y z
N MET A 1 -7.40 19.27 -10.77
CA MET A 1 -8.63 18.73 -10.15
C MET A 1 -9.23 17.53 -10.92
N SER A 2 -9.66 17.64 -12.18
CA SER A 2 -10.25 16.49 -12.91
C SER A 2 -9.31 15.27 -13.03
N LYS A 3 -8.05 15.47 -13.45
CA LYS A 3 -7.09 14.36 -13.60
C LYS A 3 -6.80 13.60 -12.30
N THR A 4 -6.70 14.31 -11.18
CA THR A 4 -6.46 13.72 -9.84
C THR A 4 -7.61 12.82 -9.43
N LEU A 5 -8.84 13.30 -9.60
CA LEU A 5 -10.05 12.55 -9.28
C LEU A 5 -10.20 11.30 -10.14
N ASP A 6 -9.88 11.40 -11.43
CA ASP A 6 -9.92 10.26 -12.36
C ASP A 6 -8.85 9.21 -12.00
N ALA A 7 -7.64 9.65 -11.66
CA ALA A 7 -6.57 8.76 -11.20
C ALA A 7 -6.94 8.06 -9.88
N PHE A 8 -7.44 8.81 -8.89
CA PHE A 8 -7.92 8.27 -7.62
C PHE A 8 -9.00 7.20 -7.85
N ARG A 9 -10.06 7.53 -8.61
CA ARG A 9 -11.15 6.60 -8.92
C ARG A 9 -10.65 5.35 -9.62
N LYS A 10 -9.68 5.50 -10.53
CA LYS A 10 -9.07 4.36 -11.21
C LYS A 10 -8.35 3.43 -10.24
N VAL A 11 -7.50 3.98 -9.35
CA VAL A 11 -6.76 3.17 -8.37
C VAL A 11 -7.72 2.43 -7.44
N VAL A 12 -8.71 3.13 -6.89
CA VAL A 12 -9.71 2.51 -6.00
C VAL A 12 -10.50 1.42 -6.71
N LYS A 13 -10.90 1.64 -7.97
CA LYS A 13 -11.60 0.63 -8.77
C LYS A 13 -10.74 -0.62 -8.99
N ASP A 14 -9.47 -0.43 -9.36
CA ASP A 14 -8.55 -1.54 -9.62
C ASP A 14 -8.31 -2.36 -8.32
N VAL A 15 -8.05 -1.67 -7.20
CA VAL A 15 -7.84 -2.27 -5.87
C VAL A 15 -9.05 -3.08 -5.40
N ARG A 16 -10.26 -2.51 -5.48
CA ARG A 16 -11.50 -3.22 -5.13
C ARG A 16 -11.79 -4.41 -6.05
N GLY A 17 -11.28 -4.36 -7.28
CA GLY A 17 -11.33 -5.46 -8.24
C GLY A 17 -10.23 -6.51 -8.06
N GLY A 18 -9.42 -6.42 -6.99
CA GLY A 18 -8.30 -7.33 -6.73
C GLY A 18 -7.10 -7.14 -7.67
N THR A 19 -7.09 -6.07 -8.46
CA THR A 19 -6.02 -5.77 -9.41
C THR A 19 -5.00 -4.83 -8.77
N PHE A 20 -3.94 -5.41 -8.22
CA PHE A 20 -2.88 -4.66 -7.55
C PHE A 20 -1.69 -4.42 -8.46
N LYS A 21 -1.10 -3.22 -8.35
CA LYS A 21 0.22 -2.91 -8.89
C LYS A 21 1.28 -3.26 -7.83
N PRO A 22 2.50 -3.63 -8.24
CA PRO A 22 3.56 -3.98 -7.30
C PRO A 22 4.11 -2.78 -6.51
N LEU A 23 3.86 -1.54 -6.98
CA LEU A 23 4.32 -0.32 -6.33
C LEU A 23 3.30 0.80 -6.52
N TYR A 24 3.02 1.52 -5.43
CA TYR A 24 2.23 2.74 -5.42
C TYR A 24 3.06 3.85 -4.77
N LEU A 25 3.28 4.94 -5.50
CA LEU A 25 3.84 6.17 -4.93
C LEU A 25 2.69 7.15 -4.72
N LEU A 26 2.23 7.27 -3.48
CA LEU A 26 1.13 8.15 -3.10
C LEU A 26 1.71 9.44 -2.52
N HIS A 27 1.66 10.51 -3.31
CA HIS A 27 2.17 11.82 -2.91
C HIS A 27 1.24 12.93 -3.43
N GLY A 28 1.27 14.08 -2.76
CA GLY A 28 0.52 15.26 -3.17
C GLY A 28 0.00 16.07 -1.99
N ASP A 29 -0.53 17.25 -2.30
CA ASP A 29 -1.03 18.18 -1.28
C ASP A 29 -2.38 17.75 -0.68
N GLU A 30 -3.10 16.86 -1.37
CA GLU A 30 -4.43 16.38 -0.99
C GLU A 30 -4.35 15.06 -0.20
N GLY A 31 -4.04 15.16 1.10
CA GLY A 31 -3.86 14.00 1.99
C GLY A 31 -5.05 13.03 2.03
N TYR A 32 -6.28 13.53 1.88
CA TYR A 32 -7.49 12.70 1.84
C TYR A 32 -7.41 11.58 0.78
N PHE A 33 -6.91 11.85 -0.43
CA PHE A 33 -6.81 10.81 -1.45
C PHE A 33 -5.72 9.80 -1.16
N ILE A 34 -4.62 10.24 -0.56
CA ILE A 34 -3.52 9.37 -0.12
C ILE A 34 -4.03 8.39 0.94
N ASP A 35 -4.66 8.91 1.98
CA ASP A 35 -5.21 8.13 3.09
C ASP A 35 -6.25 7.13 2.58
N ARG A 36 -7.19 7.59 1.74
CA ARG A 36 -8.23 6.72 1.17
C ARG A 36 -7.67 5.63 0.27
N ILE A 37 -6.66 5.90 -0.56
CA ILE A 37 -6.03 4.84 -1.36
C ILE A 37 -5.32 3.84 -0.44
N GLY A 38 -4.59 4.33 0.57
CA GLY A 38 -3.92 3.47 1.55
C GLY A 38 -4.90 2.54 2.26
N GLU A 39 -6.00 3.08 2.79
CA GLU A 39 -7.07 2.31 3.43
C GLU A 39 -7.66 1.23 2.49
N GLU A 40 -7.95 1.58 1.23
CA GLU A 40 -8.50 0.63 0.27
C GLU A 40 -7.50 -0.49 -0.06
N ILE A 41 -6.22 -0.18 -0.20
CA ILE A 41 -5.17 -1.18 -0.42
C ILE A 41 -5.05 -2.10 0.79
N GLU A 42 -4.91 -1.55 2.00
CA GLU A 42 -4.83 -2.35 3.23
C GLU A 42 -6.08 -3.24 3.42
N ALA A 43 -7.27 -2.73 3.07
CA ALA A 43 -8.54 -3.42 3.15
C ALA A 43 -8.66 -4.62 2.20
N HIS A 44 -8.11 -4.53 0.99
CA HIS A 44 -8.34 -5.50 -0.09
C HIS A 44 -7.10 -6.31 -0.50
N ALA A 45 -5.89 -5.87 -0.15
CA ALA A 45 -4.66 -6.55 -0.56
C ALA A 45 -4.46 -7.89 0.16
N LEU A 46 -4.95 -7.98 1.40
CA LEU A 46 -4.80 -9.12 2.29
C LEU A 46 -6.13 -9.47 2.94
N GLN A 47 -6.38 -10.76 3.13
CA GLN A 47 -7.44 -11.22 4.00
C GLN A 47 -7.09 -10.93 5.46
N GLU A 48 -8.09 -10.82 6.33
CA GLU A 48 -7.89 -10.44 7.74
C GLU A 48 -6.86 -11.33 8.45
N HIS A 49 -6.93 -12.65 8.25
CA HIS A 49 -6.02 -13.62 8.87
C HIS A 49 -4.60 -13.62 8.26
N GLU A 50 -4.40 -13.01 7.09
CA GLU A 50 -3.08 -12.92 6.45
C GLU A 50 -2.27 -11.73 6.98
N ARG A 51 -2.94 -10.71 7.54
CA ARG A 51 -2.33 -9.42 7.91
C ARG A 51 -1.22 -9.54 8.93
N ASP A 52 -1.39 -10.35 9.97
CA ASP A 52 -0.40 -10.50 11.05
C ASP A 52 0.99 -10.94 10.54
N PHE A 53 1.02 -11.61 9.39
CA PHE A 53 2.23 -12.15 8.80
C PHE A 53 2.68 -11.41 7.55
N ASN A 54 1.75 -10.80 6.81
CA ASN A 54 1.98 -10.26 5.47
C ASN A 54 1.81 -8.73 5.38
N LEU A 55 1.46 -8.04 6.46
CA LEU A 55 1.43 -6.59 6.52
C LEU A 55 2.63 -6.06 7.32
N THR A 56 3.45 -5.21 6.71
CA THR A 56 4.51 -4.47 7.39
C THR A 56 4.29 -2.98 7.20
N VAL A 57 4.20 -2.23 8.31
CA VAL A 57 4.11 -0.77 8.29
C VAL A 57 5.40 -0.19 8.86
N LEU A 58 6.05 0.67 8.08
CA LEU A 58 7.29 1.36 8.40
C LEU A 58 7.05 2.87 8.37
N TYR A 59 7.87 3.63 9.10
CA TYR A 59 7.84 5.09 9.10
C TYR A 59 9.18 5.62 8.60
N GLY A 60 9.17 6.45 7.56
CA GLY A 60 10.37 6.90 6.86
C GLY A 60 11.41 7.56 7.75
N LYS A 61 10.97 8.25 8.81
CA LYS A 61 11.88 8.89 9.79
C LYS A 61 12.64 7.89 10.66
N ASP A 62 12.07 6.70 10.88
CA ASP A 62 12.57 5.68 11.81
C ASP A 62 13.11 4.44 11.07
N SER A 63 13.13 4.47 9.73
CA SER A 63 13.53 3.34 8.89
C SER A 63 14.67 3.72 7.96
N ASP A 64 15.68 2.85 7.88
CA ASP A 64 16.73 2.96 6.88
C ASP A 64 16.31 2.25 5.56
N PRO A 65 16.94 2.60 4.42
CA PRO A 65 16.61 1.97 3.14
C PRO A 65 16.82 0.46 3.08
N ASP A 66 17.78 -0.08 3.84
CA ASP A 66 18.05 -1.52 3.89
C ASP A 66 16.92 -2.27 4.61
N GLN A 67 16.37 -1.71 5.69
CA GLN A 67 15.20 -2.23 6.39
C GLN A 67 13.97 -2.30 5.49
N VAL A 68 13.71 -1.23 4.71
CA VAL A 68 12.58 -1.20 3.76
C VAL A 68 12.77 -2.25 2.66
N ARG A 69 13.98 -2.35 2.09
CA ARG A 69 14.32 -3.37 1.10
C ARG A 69 14.09 -4.77 1.65
N ASP A 70 14.61 -5.05 2.84
CA ASP A 70 14.54 -6.37 3.44
C ASP A 70 13.10 -6.76 3.76
N ALA A 71 12.25 -5.81 4.18
CA ALA A 71 10.82 -6.03 4.29
C ALA A 71 10.22 -6.45 2.94
N CYS A 72 10.47 -5.70 1.86
CA CYS A 72 9.94 -6.00 0.52
C CYS A 72 10.42 -7.35 -0.06
N LEU A 73 11.60 -7.84 0.34
CA LEU A 73 12.17 -9.11 -0.15
C LEU A 73 11.61 -10.35 0.58
N ARG A 74 10.85 -10.19 1.66
CA ARG A 74 10.23 -11.32 2.36
C ARG A 74 9.15 -11.97 1.49
N PHE A 75 9.20 -13.29 1.42
CA PHE A 75 8.15 -14.06 0.75
C PHE A 75 6.86 -14.02 1.58
N PRO A 76 5.69 -13.91 0.91
CA PRO A 76 4.41 -14.01 1.59
C PRO A 76 4.27 -15.36 2.32
N MET A 77 3.69 -15.33 3.51
CA MET A 77 3.38 -16.53 4.29
C MET A 77 1.92 -16.90 4.12
N MET A 78 1.67 -18.05 3.49
CA MET A 78 0.33 -18.60 3.26
C MET A 78 -0.66 -17.62 2.59
N ALA A 79 -0.13 -16.67 1.81
CA ALA A 79 -0.88 -15.61 1.14
C ALA A 79 -0.35 -15.41 -0.29
N GLU A 80 -1.14 -14.76 -1.15
CA GLU A 80 -0.71 -14.44 -2.52
C GLU A 80 0.32 -13.31 -2.59
N ARG A 81 0.34 -12.41 -1.60
CA ARG A 81 1.15 -11.20 -1.60
C ARG A 81 1.51 -10.75 -0.19
N GLN A 82 2.54 -9.91 -0.09
CA GLN A 82 2.89 -9.16 1.09
C GLN A 82 2.62 -7.67 0.81
N LEU A 83 2.09 -6.95 1.79
CA LEU A 83 1.88 -5.51 1.74
C LEU A 83 2.91 -4.83 2.65
N VAL A 84 3.76 -3.99 2.06
CA VAL A 84 4.69 -3.11 2.79
C VAL A 84 4.23 -1.67 2.60
N VAL A 85 3.97 -0.97 3.69
CA VAL A 85 3.53 0.42 3.70
C VAL A 85 4.61 1.26 4.37
N LEU A 86 5.19 2.20 3.62
CA LEU A 86 6.12 3.20 4.15
C LEU A 86 5.38 4.53 4.31
N ARG A 87 5.21 4.99 5.55
CA ARG A 87 4.51 6.24 5.89
C ARG A 87 5.51 7.35 6.16
N GLU A 88 5.13 8.61 5.87
CA GLU A 88 5.94 9.81 6.15
C GLU A 88 7.41 9.73 5.67
N ALA A 89 7.59 9.43 4.39
CA ALA A 89 8.90 9.38 3.72
C ALA A 89 9.08 10.51 2.71
#